data_AF-H8Z0A9-F1
#
_entry.id   AF-H8Z0A9-F1
#
_cell.length_a   1.000
_cell.length_b   1.000
_cell.length_c   1.000
_cell.angle_alpha   90.00
_cell.angle_beta   90.00
_cell.angle_gamma   90.00
#
_symmetry.space_group_name_H-M   'P 1'
#
loop_
_entity.id
_entity.type
_entity.pdbx_description
1 polymer ?
#
loop_
_entity_poly.entity_id
_entity_poly.type
_entity_poly.pdbx_seq_one_letter_code
_entity_poly.pdbx_strand_id
1 'polypeptide(L)'
;MPGAYWDKAKVSEALSDIESIRCRALIYFKEILNEFQGVNQSIEYYDMIAGSWLEHFVHVVYASALADADAAERENGTCSVPICINHDSFLNQLTDETFHISLGKNIRALQTRNAAINAWIFCPVKAAAKEPIAKTVRPAKIDRIVHRLKSDAKKIAQSAHQLSKRNFRIIERRPGSPAVLFVQPYFKAAPNDIDDVKNRWRHWARFDDLRYSIQVATVIDSRWRKEKASHALPAASIIDIVKVLLPLYIPIVLLEGLSEYRNTLFKLPVAMVRPKVLYSANALHNNLSFNLLAAEWCREGTRLFYHQHGGGYGIDQINIPEEVEVRVASRFFTWGWSRDEKKVSPLRPPMPHAPQRKRNVVLLNCVNYPKSVYRIQYQPMPGTIENMHRQTLDLLAQIKYLKNLLVRPYFNDYGWGFANAMRKAAPNADFDDRSVSSFVRFAQSRLVIHNYLGTSYLETLALNIPTICFYDDNIYCFRDAAIPYMDALEAVGILHRSGRSAANMVNDIARAPESWWQSSEVQSARQAFIENYANFSMEWKQEWPDFFHKMLGD
;
A
#
# COMPACT_ATOMS: atom_id res chain seq x y z
N MET A 1 -19.84 -6.65 15.50
CA MET A 1 -19.76 -5.83 16.73
C MET A 1 -19.37 -4.42 16.29
N PRO A 2 -19.87 -3.33 16.91
CA PRO A 2 -19.29 -2.03 16.65
C PRO A 2 -17.82 -2.11 17.09
N GLY A 3 -16.91 -2.01 16.14
CA GLY A 3 -15.48 -1.96 16.45
C GLY A 3 -15.17 -0.72 17.28
N ALA A 4 -14.01 -0.74 17.95
CA ALA A 4 -13.47 0.44 18.60
C ALA A 4 -13.57 1.67 17.67
N TYR A 5 -14.09 2.79 18.19
CA TYR A 5 -14.06 4.07 17.48
C TYR A 5 -12.61 4.57 17.44
N TRP A 6 -12.05 4.74 16.23
CA TRP A 6 -10.66 5.13 16.01
C TRP A 6 -10.56 6.57 15.50
N ASP A 7 -10.60 7.54 16.42
CA ASP A 7 -10.21 8.92 16.14
C ASP A 7 -8.69 9.11 16.18
N LYS A 8 -8.24 10.32 15.81
CA LYS A 8 -6.82 10.68 15.78
C LYS A 8 -6.14 10.56 17.13
N ALA A 9 -6.82 10.82 18.24
CA ALA A 9 -6.23 10.72 19.57
C ALA A 9 -5.91 9.27 19.93
N LYS A 10 -6.89 8.37 19.72
CA LYS A 10 -6.70 6.92 19.90
C LYS A 10 -5.65 6.36 18.95
N VAL A 11 -5.58 6.85 17.71
CA VAL A 11 -4.52 6.48 16.76
C VAL A 11 -3.15 6.91 17.30
N SER A 12 -2.99 8.15 17.77
CA SER A 12 -1.71 8.63 18.31
C SER A 12 -1.24 7.79 19.51
N GLU A 13 -2.12 7.51 20.46
CA GLU A 13 -1.84 6.65 21.62
C GLU A 13 -1.41 5.24 21.17
N ALA A 14 -2.20 4.62 20.31
CA ALA A 14 -1.92 3.28 19.82
C ALA A 14 -0.59 3.19 19.05
N LEU A 15 -0.25 4.17 18.23
CA LEU A 15 1.01 4.18 17.49
C LEU A 15 2.22 4.34 18.42
N SER A 16 2.10 5.15 19.47
CA SER A 16 3.13 5.29 20.51
C SER A 16 3.38 3.97 21.23
N ASP A 17 2.33 3.24 21.61
CA ASP A 17 2.47 1.94 22.26
C ASP A 17 3.08 0.88 21.32
N ILE A 18 2.60 0.86 20.07
CA ILE A 18 3.02 -0.11 19.07
C ILE A 18 4.51 0.03 18.76
N GLU A 19 5.07 1.23 18.74
CA GLU A 19 6.51 1.44 18.50
C GLU A 19 7.37 0.64 19.49
N SER A 20 7.04 0.73 20.79
CA SER A 20 7.73 -0.01 21.85
C SER A 20 7.52 -1.53 21.73
N ILE A 21 6.28 -1.95 21.47
CA ILE A 21 5.93 -3.37 21.29
C ILE A 21 6.68 -3.96 20.09
N ARG A 22 6.71 -3.24 18.97
CA ARG A 22 7.33 -3.66 17.71
C ARG A 22 8.84 -3.86 17.87
N CYS A 23 9.53 -2.96 18.56
CA CYS A 23 10.97 -3.11 18.83
C CYS A 23 11.27 -4.40 19.61
N ARG A 24 10.48 -4.70 20.65
CA ARG A 24 10.61 -5.93 21.44
C ARG A 24 10.20 -7.18 20.66
N ALA A 25 9.17 -7.06 19.82
CA ALA A 25 8.72 -8.14 18.95
C ALA A 25 9.79 -8.50 17.90
N LEU A 26 10.50 -7.52 17.35
CA LEU A 26 11.56 -7.75 16.38
C LEU A 26 12.78 -8.46 16.99
N ILE A 27 13.15 -8.12 18.22
CA ILE A 27 14.22 -8.82 18.97
C ILE A 27 13.85 -10.29 19.13
N TYR A 28 12.62 -10.56 19.59
CA TYR A 28 12.14 -11.93 19.75
C TYR A 28 12.01 -12.68 18.41
N PHE A 29 11.53 -12.00 17.36
CA PHE A 29 11.45 -12.56 16.00
C PHE A 29 12.82 -12.99 15.50
N LYS A 30 13.86 -12.18 15.71
CA LYS A 30 15.25 -12.57 15.42
C LYS A 30 15.66 -13.81 16.20
N GLU A 31 15.43 -13.84 17.52
CA GLU A 31 15.84 -14.94 18.39
C GLU A 31 15.28 -16.27 17.90
N ILE A 32 13.97 -16.33 17.62
CA ILE A 32 13.32 -17.56 17.19
C ILE A 32 13.77 -18.00 15.79
N LEU A 33 14.03 -17.06 14.86
CA LEU A 33 14.47 -17.41 13.51
C LEU A 33 15.92 -17.89 13.50
N ASN A 34 16.79 -17.25 14.29
CA ASN A 34 18.16 -17.71 14.50
C ASN A 34 18.19 -19.11 15.12
N GLU A 35 17.39 -19.34 16.16
CA GLU A 35 17.26 -20.66 16.81
C GLU A 35 16.75 -21.71 15.83
N PHE A 36 15.65 -21.44 15.12
CA PHE A 36 15.05 -22.41 14.19
C PHE A 36 15.99 -22.77 13.04
N GLN A 37 16.76 -21.81 12.52
CA GLN A 37 17.64 -22.02 11.37
C GLN A 37 19.06 -22.44 11.75
N GLY A 38 19.42 -22.37 13.05
CA GLY A 38 20.80 -22.60 13.50
C GLY A 38 21.79 -21.56 12.96
N VAL A 39 21.36 -20.29 12.87
CA VAL A 39 22.16 -19.17 12.35
C VAL A 39 22.26 -18.04 13.38
N ASN A 40 23.10 -17.04 13.11
CA ASN A 40 23.24 -15.86 13.96
C ASN A 40 23.18 -14.57 13.13
N GLN A 41 22.00 -14.26 12.58
CA GLN A 41 21.76 -13.03 11.83
C GLN A 41 21.39 -11.86 12.75
N SER A 42 21.59 -10.65 12.26
CA SER A 42 21.34 -9.41 13.01
C SER A 42 19.86 -9.00 12.98
N ILE A 43 19.51 -8.00 13.78
CA ILE A 43 18.16 -7.43 13.82
C ILE A 43 17.84 -6.77 12.47
N GLU A 44 18.79 -6.02 11.92
CA GLU A 44 18.66 -5.29 10.66
C GLU A 44 18.43 -6.24 9.48
N TYR A 45 19.05 -7.42 9.50
CA TYR A 45 18.84 -8.47 8.49
C TYR A 45 17.37 -8.92 8.46
N TYR A 46 16.79 -9.22 9.63
CA TYR A 46 15.40 -9.64 9.71
C TYR A 46 14.40 -8.49 9.53
N ASP A 47 14.76 -7.27 9.92
CA ASP A 47 13.94 -6.08 9.63
C ASP A 47 13.83 -5.83 8.13
N MET A 48 14.93 -5.99 7.38
CA MET A 48 14.91 -5.91 5.93
C MET A 48 14.03 -7.00 5.28
N ILE A 49 14.06 -8.22 5.84
CA ILE A 49 13.32 -9.38 5.27
C ILE A 49 11.82 -9.29 5.54
N ALA A 50 11.46 -9.04 6.80
CA ALA A 50 10.11 -9.23 7.32
C ALA A 50 9.59 -8.06 8.16
N GLY A 51 10.31 -6.94 8.22
CA GLY A 51 9.93 -5.77 9.01
C GLY A 51 8.53 -5.26 8.70
N SER A 52 8.19 -5.10 7.42
CA SER A 52 6.85 -4.68 6.98
C SER A 52 5.76 -5.69 7.39
N TRP A 53 6.05 -7.00 7.32
CA TRP A 53 5.11 -8.02 7.79
C TRP A 53 4.89 -7.96 9.31
N LEU A 54 5.99 -7.84 10.07
CA LEU A 54 5.93 -7.75 11.53
C LEU A 54 5.18 -6.49 11.98
N GLU A 55 5.35 -5.38 11.27
CA GLU A 55 4.59 -4.14 11.49
C GLU A 55 3.08 -4.42 11.40
N HIS A 56 2.60 -4.96 10.27
CA HIS A 56 1.17 -5.29 10.11
C HIS A 56 0.70 -6.29 11.18
N PHE A 57 1.51 -7.31 11.49
CA PHE A 57 1.16 -8.30 12.52
C PHE A 57 0.96 -7.66 13.90
N VAL A 58 1.88 -6.79 14.34
CA VAL A 58 1.78 -6.11 15.63
C VAL A 58 0.56 -5.19 15.68
N HIS A 59 0.32 -4.41 14.61
CA HIS A 59 -0.84 -3.51 14.57
C HIS A 59 -2.17 -4.27 14.70
N VAL A 60 -2.30 -5.41 14.02
CA VAL A 60 -3.54 -6.19 14.04
C VAL A 60 -3.72 -6.90 15.38
N VAL A 61 -2.65 -7.47 15.96
CA VAL A 61 -2.71 -8.04 17.32
C VAL A 61 -3.08 -6.98 18.35
N TYR A 62 -2.49 -5.79 18.27
CA TYR A 62 -2.80 -4.67 19.16
C TYR A 62 -4.26 -4.25 19.04
N ALA A 63 -4.76 -4.03 17.81
CA ALA A 63 -6.15 -3.66 17.57
C ALA A 63 -7.13 -4.73 18.07
N SER A 64 -6.84 -6.01 17.84
CA SER A 64 -7.67 -7.11 18.33
C SER A 64 -7.66 -7.21 19.86
N ALA A 65 -6.49 -7.05 20.49
CA ALA A 65 -6.37 -7.07 21.95
C ALA A 65 -7.16 -5.95 22.65
N LEU A 66 -7.27 -4.78 22.00
CA LEU A 66 -8.10 -3.67 22.50
C LEU A 66 -9.60 -3.88 22.25
N ALA A 67 -9.99 -4.40 21.08
CA ALA A 67 -11.40 -4.64 20.75
C ALA A 67 -12.06 -5.67 21.69
N ASP A 68 -11.27 -6.61 22.23
CA ASP A 68 -11.74 -7.66 23.13
C ASP A 68 -11.90 -7.19 24.60
N ALA A 69 -11.34 -6.03 25.00
CA ALA A 69 -11.56 -5.48 26.35
C ALA A 69 -13.03 -5.08 26.59
N ASP A 70 -13.77 -4.77 25.51
CA ASP A 70 -15.14 -4.25 25.56
C ASP A 70 -16.22 -5.31 25.29
N ALA A 71 -15.85 -6.52 24.85
CA ALA A 71 -16.79 -7.57 24.42
C ALA A 71 -16.70 -8.84 25.28
N ALA A 72 -17.14 -8.73 26.54
CA ALA A 72 -17.33 -9.88 27.40
C ALA A 72 -18.62 -10.63 27.03
N GLU A 73 -18.55 -11.67 26.19
CA GLU A 73 -19.28 -12.91 26.43
C GLU A 73 -18.91 -14.06 25.45
N ARG A 74 -18.66 -15.22 26.06
CA ARG A 74 -18.89 -16.62 25.64
C ARG A 74 -18.68 -17.00 24.17
N GLU A 75 -17.61 -17.74 23.92
CA GLU A 75 -17.66 -18.88 22.98
C GLU A 75 -16.60 -19.92 23.39
N ASN A 76 -17.06 -21.06 23.91
CA ASN A 76 -16.24 -22.27 24.01
C ASN A 76 -16.10 -22.86 22.60
N GLY A 77 -14.91 -22.77 22.02
CA GLY A 77 -14.62 -23.31 20.69
C GLY A 77 -13.13 -23.62 20.53
N THR A 78 -12.82 -24.53 19.61
CA THR A 78 -11.43 -24.80 19.23
C THR A 78 -10.81 -23.55 18.60
N CYS A 79 -9.61 -23.22 19.04
CA CYS A 79 -8.87 -22.07 18.56
C CYS A 79 -8.14 -22.46 17.26
N SER A 80 -8.41 -21.75 16.16
CA SER A 80 -7.80 -22.01 14.86
C SER A 80 -6.68 -21.00 14.58
N VAL A 81 -5.61 -21.44 13.92
CA VAL A 81 -4.53 -20.56 13.46
C VAL A 81 -4.43 -20.66 11.94
N PRO A 82 -4.76 -19.60 11.19
CA PRO A 82 -4.60 -19.58 9.74
C PRO A 82 -3.12 -19.50 9.38
N ILE A 83 -2.58 -20.53 8.73
CA ILE A 83 -1.17 -20.54 8.31
C ILE A 83 -1.03 -19.88 6.95
N CYS A 84 -0.37 -18.72 6.91
CA CYS A 84 -0.03 -17.99 5.69
C CYS A 84 1.18 -18.57 4.97
N ILE A 85 1.15 -18.58 3.64
CA ILE A 85 2.28 -19.03 2.81
C ILE A 85 3.39 -17.97 2.83
N ASN A 86 3.03 -16.71 2.63
CA ASN A 86 3.93 -15.57 2.51
C ASN A 86 3.24 -14.27 2.97
N HIS A 87 3.94 -13.12 2.89
CA HIS A 87 3.40 -11.83 3.29
C HIS A 87 2.17 -11.41 2.46
N ASP A 88 2.15 -11.63 1.15
CA ASP A 88 0.96 -11.32 0.32
C ASP A 88 -0.29 -12.10 0.77
N SER A 89 -0.12 -13.39 1.08
CA SER A 89 -1.19 -14.22 1.62
C SER A 89 -1.71 -13.68 2.95
N PHE A 90 -0.83 -13.15 3.79
CA PHE A 90 -1.21 -12.52 5.06
C PHE A 90 -1.98 -11.22 4.83
N LEU A 91 -1.50 -10.32 3.98
CA LEU A 91 -2.18 -9.05 3.67
C LEU A 91 -3.59 -9.28 3.12
N ASN A 92 -3.79 -10.30 2.29
CA ASN A 92 -5.12 -10.67 1.79
C ASN A 92 -6.07 -11.09 2.92
N GLN A 93 -5.57 -11.86 3.90
CA GLN A 93 -6.36 -12.29 5.06
C GLN A 93 -6.74 -11.13 5.98
N LEU A 94 -5.96 -10.05 6.04
CA LEU A 94 -6.30 -8.88 6.86
C LEU A 94 -7.63 -8.21 6.45
N THR A 95 -8.15 -8.52 5.26
CA THR A 95 -9.46 -8.04 4.80
C THR A 95 -10.60 -9.04 5.01
N ASP A 96 -10.29 -10.26 5.48
CA ASP A 96 -11.24 -11.32 5.77
C ASP A 96 -11.70 -11.25 7.23
N GLU A 97 -13.00 -11.03 7.46
CA GLU A 97 -13.57 -10.96 8.81
C GLU A 97 -13.34 -12.25 9.61
N THR A 98 -13.27 -13.42 8.95
CA THR A 98 -13.06 -14.70 9.63
C THR A 98 -11.66 -14.82 10.24
N PHE A 99 -10.65 -14.19 9.61
CA PHE A 99 -9.31 -14.10 10.16
C PHE A 99 -9.32 -13.31 11.47
N HIS A 100 -9.97 -12.14 11.48
CA HIS A 100 -10.05 -11.28 12.67
C HIS A 100 -10.83 -11.94 13.82
N ILE A 101 -11.93 -12.63 13.49
CA ILE A 101 -12.70 -13.41 14.48
C ILE A 101 -11.83 -14.51 15.09
N SER A 102 -11.08 -15.24 14.27
CA SER A 102 -10.17 -16.30 14.72
C SER A 102 -9.04 -15.73 15.60
N LEU A 103 -8.42 -14.61 15.19
CA LEU A 103 -7.39 -13.95 15.96
C LEU A 103 -7.88 -13.47 17.33
N GLY A 104 -9.05 -12.81 17.39
CA GLY A 104 -9.66 -12.38 18.65
C GLY A 104 -9.96 -13.57 19.58
N LYS A 105 -10.48 -14.69 19.06
CA LYS A 105 -10.66 -15.93 19.84
C LYS A 105 -9.34 -16.42 20.46
N ASN A 106 -8.25 -16.42 19.68
CA ASN A 106 -6.93 -16.81 20.16
C ASN A 106 -6.42 -15.88 21.27
N ILE A 107 -6.58 -14.56 21.10
CA ILE A 107 -6.15 -13.56 22.10
C ILE A 107 -6.93 -13.72 23.40
N ARG A 108 -8.25 -13.90 23.34
CA ARG A 108 -9.09 -14.14 24.53
C ARG A 108 -8.70 -15.41 25.28
N ALA A 109 -8.39 -16.49 24.57
CA ALA A 109 -7.93 -17.73 25.18
C ALA A 109 -6.63 -17.54 25.98
N LEU A 110 -5.74 -16.66 25.50
CA LEU A 110 -4.50 -16.30 26.21
C LEU A 110 -4.78 -15.45 27.45
N GLN A 111 -5.66 -14.45 27.35
CA GLN A 111 -5.98 -13.54 28.46
C GLN A 111 -6.74 -14.25 29.60
N THR A 112 -7.61 -15.21 29.29
CA THR A 112 -8.41 -15.96 30.29
C THR A 112 -7.66 -17.12 30.94
N ARG A 113 -6.35 -17.27 30.68
CA ARG A 113 -5.48 -18.36 31.20
C ARG A 113 -5.96 -19.78 30.89
N ASN A 114 -6.87 -19.95 29.93
CA ASN A 114 -7.32 -21.28 29.47
C ASN A 114 -6.35 -21.91 28.45
N ALA A 115 -5.05 -21.58 28.59
CA ALA A 115 -4.03 -21.73 27.56
C ALA A 115 -3.53 -23.18 27.43
N ALA A 116 -4.41 -24.09 27.04
CA ALA A 116 -3.97 -25.34 26.43
C ALA A 116 -3.59 -25.04 24.98
N ILE A 117 -2.35 -24.64 24.72
CA ILE A 117 -1.79 -24.48 23.35
C ILE A 117 -2.01 -25.74 22.49
N ASN A 118 -2.14 -26.89 23.14
CA ASN A 118 -2.52 -28.15 22.52
C ASN A 118 -3.88 -28.09 21.79
N ALA A 119 -4.79 -27.19 22.17
CA ALA A 119 -6.09 -27.00 21.54
C ALA A 119 -6.03 -26.25 20.20
N TRP A 120 -4.86 -25.68 19.82
CA TRP A 120 -4.72 -24.99 18.54
C TRP A 120 -4.69 -25.93 17.35
N ILE A 121 -5.60 -25.66 16.42
CA ILE A 121 -5.70 -26.36 15.14
C ILE A 121 -5.17 -25.44 14.06
N PHE A 122 -4.14 -25.89 13.35
CA PHE A 122 -3.59 -25.16 12.22
C PHE A 122 -4.47 -25.38 10.98
N CYS A 123 -4.95 -24.28 10.41
CA CYS A 123 -5.77 -24.29 9.21
C CYS A 123 -4.96 -23.70 8.05
N PRO A 124 -4.68 -24.45 6.97
CA PRO A 124 -4.01 -23.88 5.81
C PRO A 124 -4.90 -22.80 5.17
N VAL A 125 -4.27 -21.78 4.57
CA VAL A 125 -5.02 -20.81 3.76
C VAL A 125 -5.74 -21.57 2.65
N LYS A 126 -7.06 -21.42 2.56
CA LYS A 126 -7.77 -21.66 1.30
C LYS A 126 -7.18 -20.65 0.33
N ALA A 127 -6.26 -21.07 -0.54
CA ALA A 127 -5.75 -20.23 -1.62
C ALA A 127 -6.97 -19.56 -2.23
N ALA A 128 -7.11 -18.24 -2.06
CA ALA A 128 -8.29 -17.52 -2.50
C ALA A 128 -8.52 -17.97 -3.93
N ALA A 129 -9.62 -18.69 -4.15
CA ALA A 129 -10.04 -19.01 -5.48
C ALA A 129 -9.98 -17.68 -6.20
N LYS A 130 -9.32 -17.64 -7.36
CA LYS A 130 -9.56 -16.55 -8.31
C LYS A 130 -11.04 -16.64 -8.63
N GLU A 131 -11.90 -16.09 -7.79
CA GLU A 131 -13.30 -15.94 -8.10
C GLU A 131 -13.30 -15.11 -9.38
N PRO A 132 -13.84 -15.64 -10.48
CA PRO A 132 -14.02 -14.83 -11.64
C PRO A 132 -14.93 -13.69 -11.20
N ILE A 133 -14.44 -12.45 -11.38
CA ILE A 133 -15.28 -11.25 -11.32
C ILE A 133 -16.60 -11.61 -11.96
N ALA A 134 -17.68 -11.57 -11.16
CA ALA A 134 -19.01 -11.94 -11.58
C ALA A 134 -19.28 -11.27 -12.93
N LYS A 135 -19.38 -12.08 -13.99
CA LYS A 135 -19.80 -11.60 -15.30
C LYS A 135 -21.22 -11.13 -15.12
N THR A 136 -21.43 -9.82 -15.07
CA THR A 136 -22.71 -9.19 -15.38
C THR A 136 -23.22 -9.81 -16.68
N VAL A 137 -24.39 -10.42 -16.62
CA VAL A 137 -25.12 -11.00 -17.74
C VAL A 137 -25.17 -9.98 -18.88
N ARG A 138 -24.60 -10.34 -20.05
CA ARG A 138 -24.74 -9.58 -21.30
C ARG A 138 -25.56 -10.41 -22.29
N PRO A 139 -26.46 -9.79 -23.09
CA PRO A 139 -27.41 -10.52 -23.96
C PRO A 139 -26.73 -11.32 -25.08
N ALA A 140 -27.37 -12.44 -25.45
CA ALA A 140 -26.88 -13.54 -26.28
C ALA A 140 -26.72 -13.25 -27.80
N LYS A 141 -26.16 -12.11 -28.22
CA LYS A 141 -25.92 -11.83 -29.67
C LYS A 141 -24.49 -11.46 -30.05
N ILE A 142 -23.50 -11.70 -29.18
CA ILE A 142 -22.08 -11.40 -29.44
C ILE A 142 -21.18 -12.64 -29.21
N ASP A 143 -21.59 -13.84 -29.62
CA ASP A 143 -20.75 -15.03 -29.45
C ASP A 143 -19.80 -15.30 -30.64
N ARG A 144 -20.13 -14.81 -31.84
CA ARG A 144 -19.30 -15.04 -33.03
C ARG A 144 -18.09 -14.09 -33.15
N ILE A 145 -18.16 -12.89 -32.56
CA ILE A 145 -17.05 -11.92 -32.57
C ILE A 145 -16.04 -12.22 -31.44
N VAL A 146 -16.53 -12.68 -30.28
CA VAL A 146 -15.70 -12.99 -29.10
C VAL A 146 -14.83 -14.25 -29.32
N HIS A 147 -15.28 -15.22 -30.11
CA HIS A 147 -14.47 -16.42 -30.40
C HIS A 147 -13.24 -16.10 -31.28
N ARG A 148 -13.37 -15.14 -32.21
CA ARG A 148 -12.25 -14.67 -33.05
C ARG A 148 -11.23 -13.85 -32.24
N LEU A 149 -11.72 -12.95 -31.37
CA LEU A 149 -10.85 -12.13 -30.51
C LEU A 149 -10.09 -12.96 -29.45
N LYS A 150 -10.66 -14.09 -28.97
CA LYS A 150 -9.98 -14.99 -28.04
C LYS A 150 -8.90 -15.86 -28.71
N SER A 151 -9.07 -16.25 -29.97
CA SER A 151 -8.00 -16.96 -30.69
C SER A 151 -6.82 -16.04 -31.00
N ASP A 152 -7.09 -14.76 -31.27
CA ASP A 152 -6.06 -13.77 -31.58
C ASP A 152 -5.34 -13.29 -30.31
N ALA A 153 -6.06 -13.09 -29.20
CA ALA A 153 -5.44 -12.76 -27.90
C ALA A 153 -4.56 -13.90 -27.34
N LYS A 154 -4.92 -15.17 -27.58
CA LYS A 154 -4.11 -16.31 -27.15
C LYS A 154 -2.82 -16.45 -27.97
N LYS A 155 -2.89 -16.17 -29.28
CA LYS A 155 -1.69 -16.08 -30.14
C LYS A 155 -0.82 -14.88 -29.79
N ILE A 156 -1.40 -13.71 -29.51
CA ILE A 156 -0.66 -12.51 -29.07
C ILE A 156 0.00 -12.73 -27.70
N ALA A 157 -0.67 -13.37 -26.74
CA ALA A 157 -0.10 -13.67 -25.43
C ALA A 157 1.03 -14.72 -25.49
N GLN A 158 0.91 -15.73 -26.35
CA GLN A 158 1.97 -16.73 -26.58
C GLN A 158 3.17 -16.12 -27.31
N SER A 159 2.93 -15.26 -28.31
CA SER A 159 3.98 -14.49 -28.99
C SER A 159 4.64 -13.47 -28.07
N ALA A 160 3.90 -12.78 -27.19
CA ALA A 160 4.44 -11.84 -26.21
C ALA A 160 5.25 -12.54 -25.10
N HIS A 161 4.85 -13.75 -24.68
CA HIS A 161 5.61 -14.56 -23.74
C HIS A 161 6.88 -15.17 -24.38
N GLN A 162 6.84 -15.51 -25.67
CA GLN A 162 8.04 -15.93 -26.40
C GLN A 162 8.96 -14.75 -26.74
N LEU A 163 8.43 -13.58 -27.09
CA LEU A 163 9.18 -12.34 -27.31
C LEU A 163 9.78 -11.78 -26.01
N SER A 164 9.08 -11.89 -24.87
CA SER A 164 9.66 -11.55 -23.58
C SER A 164 10.82 -12.49 -23.24
N LYS A 165 10.68 -13.80 -23.42
CA LYS A 165 11.79 -14.76 -23.25
C LYS A 165 12.96 -14.52 -24.22
N ARG A 166 12.69 -14.06 -25.46
CA ARG A 166 13.73 -13.71 -26.45
C ARG A 166 14.45 -12.40 -26.11
N ASN A 167 13.72 -11.38 -25.64
CA ASN A 167 14.30 -10.11 -25.23
C ASN A 167 15.03 -10.20 -23.87
N PHE A 168 14.54 -11.03 -22.93
CA PHE A 168 15.26 -11.35 -21.68
C PHE A 168 16.61 -12.02 -21.97
N ARG A 169 16.67 -12.97 -22.92
CA ARG A 169 17.93 -13.63 -23.31
C ARG A 169 18.94 -12.73 -24.03
N ILE A 170 18.50 -11.62 -24.62
CA ILE A 170 19.39 -10.67 -25.34
C ILE A 170 19.96 -9.61 -24.37
N ILE A 171 19.25 -9.29 -23.28
CA ILE A 171 19.74 -8.36 -22.24
C ILE A 171 20.71 -9.05 -21.26
N GLU A 172 20.69 -10.38 -21.17
CA GLU A 172 21.52 -11.20 -20.27
C GLU A 172 23.00 -11.34 -20.67
N ARG A 173 23.44 -10.85 -21.82
CA ARG A 173 24.82 -11.05 -22.31
C ARG A 173 25.60 -9.74 -22.45
N ARG A 174 25.79 -9.00 -21.37
CA ARG A 174 26.84 -7.96 -21.32
C ARG A 174 27.72 -8.12 -20.09
N PRO A 175 29.06 -8.05 -20.24
CA PRO A 175 29.98 -8.24 -19.12
C PRO A 175 30.03 -6.94 -18.30
N GLY A 176 29.51 -6.99 -17.08
CA GLY A 176 29.62 -5.90 -16.10
C GLY A 176 28.45 -5.85 -15.13
N SER A 177 28.72 -5.64 -13.83
CA SER A 177 27.69 -5.37 -12.83
C SER A 177 27.07 -4.00 -13.07
N PRO A 178 25.72 -3.86 -13.13
CA PRO A 178 25.12 -2.53 -13.25
C PRO A 178 25.44 -1.73 -11.99
N ALA A 179 25.72 -0.43 -12.14
CA ALA A 179 25.92 0.43 -10.98
C ALA A 179 24.62 0.53 -10.16
N VAL A 180 23.46 0.55 -10.83
CA VAL A 180 22.15 0.65 -10.19
C VAL A 180 21.20 -0.44 -10.67
N LEU A 181 20.53 -1.13 -9.74
CA LEU A 181 19.41 -2.04 -10.03
C LEU A 181 18.09 -1.40 -9.57
N PHE A 182 17.19 -1.13 -10.51
CA PHE A 182 15.83 -0.65 -10.26
C PHE A 182 14.87 -1.84 -10.13
N VAL A 183 14.16 -1.91 -9.01
CA VAL A 183 13.18 -2.95 -8.69
C VAL A 183 11.85 -2.30 -8.33
N GLN A 184 10.79 -2.56 -9.07
CA GLN A 184 9.46 -1.96 -8.86
C GLN A 184 9.48 -0.44 -8.58
N PRO A 185 10.13 0.37 -9.46
CA PRO A 185 10.07 1.82 -9.34
C PRO A 185 8.63 2.31 -9.54
N TYR A 186 8.25 3.39 -8.86
CA TYR A 186 6.89 3.96 -8.96
C TYR A 186 6.78 4.94 -10.15
N PHE A 187 7.03 4.45 -11.36
CA PHE A 187 6.94 5.27 -12.57
C PHE A 187 5.52 5.28 -13.13
N LYS A 188 4.81 6.40 -12.98
CA LYS A 188 3.47 6.62 -13.55
C LYS A 188 3.51 7.33 -14.92
N ALA A 189 4.67 7.34 -15.56
CA ALA A 189 4.87 7.90 -16.90
C ALA A 189 4.24 7.01 -18.00
N ALA A 190 4.23 7.51 -19.24
CA ALA A 190 3.69 6.75 -20.36
C ALA A 190 4.56 5.50 -20.65
N PRO A 191 3.98 4.38 -21.10
CA PRO A 191 4.75 3.15 -21.37
C PRO A 191 5.97 3.37 -22.29
N ASN A 192 5.82 4.20 -23.34
CA ASN A 192 6.91 4.53 -24.25
C ASN A 192 8.06 5.27 -23.56
N ASP A 193 7.77 6.10 -22.55
CA ASP A 193 8.79 6.78 -21.76
C ASP A 193 9.59 5.80 -20.91
N ILE A 194 8.92 4.77 -20.38
CA ILE A 194 9.57 3.72 -19.59
C ILE A 194 10.51 2.90 -20.46
N ASP A 195 10.07 2.51 -21.66
CA ASP A 195 10.89 1.72 -22.59
C ASP A 195 12.09 2.54 -23.10
N ASP A 196 11.88 3.82 -23.44
CA ASP A 196 12.94 4.77 -23.77
C ASP A 196 13.99 4.87 -22.64
N VAL A 197 13.55 5.06 -21.40
CA VAL A 197 14.41 5.14 -20.23
C VAL A 197 15.21 3.86 -19.98
N LYS A 198 14.56 2.68 -20.04
CA LYS A 198 15.26 1.40 -19.93
C LYS A 198 16.37 1.26 -20.97
N ASN A 199 16.15 1.78 -22.16
CA ASN A 199 17.11 1.69 -23.25
C ASN A 199 18.23 2.74 -23.13
N ARG A 200 17.91 3.99 -22.75
CA ARG A 200 18.91 5.05 -22.56
C ARG A 200 19.82 4.79 -21.36
N TRP A 201 19.28 4.25 -20.26
CA TRP A 201 20.03 4.05 -19.02
C TRP A 201 20.76 2.69 -18.96
N ARG A 202 20.63 1.84 -19.99
CA ARG A 202 21.16 0.46 -20.03
C ARG A 202 22.67 0.31 -19.82
N HIS A 203 23.44 1.41 -19.82
CA HIS A 203 24.90 1.39 -19.65
C HIS A 203 25.32 1.52 -18.18
N TRP A 204 24.44 2.02 -17.31
CA TRP A 204 24.71 2.20 -15.88
C TRP A 204 23.60 1.63 -14.98
N ALA A 205 22.39 1.44 -15.50
CA ALA A 205 21.23 0.92 -14.79
C ALA A 205 20.70 -0.38 -15.40
N ARG A 206 20.11 -1.22 -14.55
CA ARG A 206 19.29 -2.39 -14.92
C ARG A 206 17.93 -2.30 -14.27
N PHE A 207 16.90 -2.82 -14.94
CA PHE A 207 15.55 -2.96 -14.40
C PHE A 207 15.21 -4.45 -14.29
N ASP A 208 14.89 -4.91 -13.09
CA ASP A 208 14.42 -6.27 -12.83
C ASP A 208 13.52 -6.23 -11.59
N ASP A 209 12.25 -6.61 -11.72
CA ASP A 209 11.30 -6.56 -10.61
C ASP A 209 11.50 -7.71 -9.60
N LEU A 210 12.45 -8.62 -9.85
CA LEU A 210 12.82 -9.73 -8.97
C LEU A 210 11.65 -10.67 -8.61
N ARG A 211 10.60 -10.73 -9.44
CA ARG A 211 9.42 -11.59 -9.22
C ARG A 211 9.63 -13.01 -9.73
N TYR A 212 10.68 -13.67 -9.27
CA TYR A 212 10.98 -15.05 -9.65
C TYR A 212 9.98 -16.02 -9.02
N SER A 213 9.52 -17.00 -9.79
CA SER A 213 8.62 -18.05 -9.30
C SER A 213 9.41 -19.14 -8.57
N ILE A 214 9.95 -18.80 -7.41
CA ILE A 214 10.65 -19.75 -6.52
C ILE A 214 9.60 -20.60 -5.81
N GLN A 215 9.69 -21.91 -5.98
CA GLN A 215 8.88 -22.90 -5.27
C GLN A 215 9.76 -23.53 -4.18
N VAL A 216 9.19 -23.71 -3.01
CA VAL A 216 9.86 -24.26 -1.83
C VAL A 216 9.01 -25.41 -1.31
N ALA A 217 9.60 -26.58 -1.16
CA ALA A 217 8.91 -27.75 -0.64
C ALA A 217 9.27 -27.91 0.84
N THR A 218 8.39 -27.43 1.73
CA THR A 218 8.61 -27.52 3.17
C THR A 218 7.40 -28.09 3.89
N VAL A 219 7.64 -28.63 5.09
CA VAL A 219 6.60 -29.20 5.97
C VAL A 219 6.50 -28.29 7.19
N ILE A 220 5.27 -27.93 7.56
CA ILE A 220 4.99 -27.10 8.73
C ILE A 220 5.39 -27.86 9.99
N ASP A 221 6.32 -27.31 10.78
CA ASP A 221 6.69 -27.86 12.08
C ASP A 221 5.69 -27.41 13.15
N SER A 222 4.53 -28.06 13.14
CA SER A 222 3.44 -27.77 14.09
C SER A 222 3.84 -27.99 15.55
N ARG A 223 4.79 -28.91 15.81
CA ARG A 223 5.26 -29.20 17.17
C ARG A 223 6.13 -28.06 17.67
N TRP A 224 7.14 -27.65 16.89
CA TRP A 224 8.02 -26.54 17.25
C TRP A 224 7.24 -25.24 17.46
N ARG A 225 6.29 -24.91 16.56
CA ARG A 225 5.48 -23.69 16.68
C ARG A 225 4.68 -23.65 17.99
N LYS A 226 4.06 -24.79 18.37
CA LYS A 226 3.31 -24.93 19.63
C LYS A 226 4.22 -24.89 20.85
N GLU A 227 5.35 -25.57 20.80
CA GLU A 227 6.33 -25.58 21.89
C GLU A 227 6.90 -24.17 22.14
N LYS A 228 7.28 -23.44 21.09
CA LYS A 228 7.75 -22.06 21.24
C LYS A 228 6.70 -21.10 21.76
N ALA A 229 5.47 -21.21 21.29
CA ALA A 229 4.37 -20.42 21.83
C ALA A 229 4.15 -20.71 23.34
N SER A 230 4.39 -21.95 23.78
CA SER A 230 4.17 -22.38 25.17
C SER A 230 5.20 -21.81 26.14
N HIS A 231 6.45 -21.71 25.72
CA HIS A 231 7.51 -21.09 26.52
C HIS A 231 7.30 -19.59 26.76
N ALA A 232 6.47 -18.93 25.96
CA ALA A 232 6.17 -17.50 26.08
C ALA A 232 5.00 -17.18 27.03
N LEU A 233 4.46 -18.17 27.76
CA LEU A 233 3.40 -17.99 28.76
C LEU A 233 3.97 -17.72 30.18
N PRO A 234 3.22 -17.02 31.06
CA PRO A 234 1.89 -16.46 30.85
C PRO A 234 1.91 -15.12 30.08
N ALA A 235 0.87 -14.84 29.30
CA ALA A 235 0.71 -13.56 28.62
C ALA A 235 0.01 -12.54 29.53
N ALA A 236 0.74 -11.54 30.03
CA ALA A 236 0.20 -10.51 30.94
C ALA A 236 0.08 -9.12 30.28
N SER A 237 0.76 -8.91 29.16
CA SER A 237 0.77 -7.66 28.40
C SER A 237 0.61 -7.92 26.90
N ILE A 238 0.34 -6.89 26.10
CA ILE A 238 0.18 -7.02 24.64
C ILE A 238 1.45 -7.59 23.99
N ILE A 239 2.64 -7.20 24.45
CA ILE A 239 3.89 -7.78 23.96
C ILE A 239 4.01 -9.28 24.28
N ASP A 240 3.51 -9.74 25.42
CA ASP A 240 3.53 -11.17 25.72
C ASP A 240 2.56 -11.94 24.81
N ILE A 241 1.38 -11.36 24.53
CA ILE A 241 0.44 -11.89 23.53
C ILE A 241 1.10 -11.98 22.17
N VAL A 242 1.80 -10.92 21.73
CA VAL A 242 2.57 -10.92 20.48
C VAL A 242 3.61 -12.04 20.49
N LYS A 243 4.41 -12.20 21.56
CA LYS A 243 5.43 -13.26 21.66
C LYS A 243 4.84 -14.67 21.59
N VAL A 244 3.67 -14.89 22.17
CA VAL A 244 2.98 -16.19 22.11
C VAL A 244 2.43 -16.46 20.70
N LEU A 245 1.80 -15.47 20.06
CA LEU A 245 1.16 -15.65 18.75
C LEU A 245 2.17 -15.67 17.59
N LEU A 246 3.25 -14.93 17.70
CA LEU A 246 4.24 -14.76 16.63
C LEU A 246 4.74 -16.11 16.05
N PRO A 247 5.24 -17.11 16.81
CA PRO A 247 5.65 -18.39 16.24
C PRO A 247 4.53 -19.16 15.51
N LEU A 248 3.27 -18.86 15.80
CA LEU A 248 2.12 -19.52 15.15
C LEU A 248 1.74 -18.86 13.82
N TYR A 249 1.90 -17.54 13.72
CA TYR A 249 1.43 -16.74 12.58
C TYR A 249 2.52 -16.38 11.57
N ILE A 250 3.81 -16.62 11.88
CA ILE A 250 4.89 -16.41 10.91
C ILE A 250 4.61 -17.19 9.63
N PRO A 251 4.62 -16.54 8.45
CA PRO A 251 4.44 -17.20 7.18
C PRO A 251 5.43 -18.35 6.97
N ILE A 252 4.97 -19.43 6.34
CA ILE A 252 5.78 -20.64 6.10
C ILE A 252 7.11 -20.29 5.42
N VAL A 253 7.07 -19.43 4.40
CA VAL A 253 8.27 -19.03 3.65
C VAL A 253 9.30 -18.26 4.49
N LEU A 254 8.88 -17.63 5.60
CA LEU A 254 9.76 -16.87 6.49
C LEU A 254 10.32 -17.71 7.65
N LEU A 255 9.76 -18.89 7.92
CA LEU A 255 10.24 -19.81 8.95
C LEU A 255 10.78 -21.10 8.30
N GLU A 256 9.91 -22.07 8.00
CA GLU A 256 10.33 -23.39 7.52
C GLU A 256 10.86 -23.38 6.08
N GLY A 257 10.42 -22.42 5.28
CA GLY A 257 10.80 -22.30 3.87
C GLY A 257 11.98 -21.37 3.61
N LEU A 258 12.47 -20.62 4.60
CA LEU A 258 13.39 -19.50 4.34
C LEU A 258 14.73 -19.96 3.76
N SER A 259 15.33 -20.99 4.35
CA SER A 259 16.64 -21.50 3.94
C SER A 259 16.62 -22.03 2.50
N GLU A 260 15.61 -22.80 2.11
CA GLU A 260 15.47 -23.30 0.75
C GLU A 260 15.13 -22.20 -0.26
N TYR A 261 14.25 -21.26 0.12
CA TYR A 261 13.95 -20.09 -0.71
C TYR A 261 15.23 -19.30 -1.02
N ARG A 262 15.99 -18.97 0.03
CA ARG A 262 17.27 -18.26 -0.07
C ARG A 262 18.24 -19.04 -0.95
N ASN A 263 18.47 -20.31 -0.68
CA ASN A 263 19.41 -21.12 -1.46
C ASN A 263 19.04 -21.21 -2.94
N THR A 264 17.74 -21.19 -3.26
CA THR A 264 17.26 -21.18 -4.65
C THR A 264 17.46 -19.81 -5.30
N LEU A 265 17.12 -18.73 -4.60
CA LEU A 265 17.30 -17.35 -5.05
C LEU A 265 18.77 -17.06 -5.38
N PHE A 266 19.70 -17.45 -4.51
CA PHE A 266 21.13 -17.17 -4.68
C PHE A 266 21.81 -18.01 -5.77
N LYS A 267 21.11 -18.99 -6.37
CA LYS A 267 21.56 -19.69 -7.58
C LYS A 267 21.16 -18.97 -8.86
N LEU A 268 20.29 -17.95 -8.79
CA LEU A 268 19.86 -17.21 -9.97
C LEU A 268 20.95 -16.24 -10.45
N PRO A 269 21.08 -16.02 -11.77
CA PRO A 269 22.09 -15.12 -12.33
C PRO A 269 22.05 -13.69 -11.76
N VAL A 270 20.88 -13.18 -11.38
CA VAL A 270 20.74 -11.84 -10.80
C VAL A 270 21.48 -11.71 -9.46
N ALA A 271 21.50 -12.78 -8.66
CA ALA A 271 22.10 -12.79 -7.33
C ALA A 271 23.63 -12.77 -7.39
N MET A 272 24.21 -13.24 -8.51
CA MET A 272 25.65 -13.29 -8.75
C MET A 272 26.26 -11.92 -9.10
N VAL A 273 25.41 -10.92 -9.36
CA VAL A 273 25.83 -9.60 -9.86
C VAL A 273 25.30 -8.53 -8.91
N ARG A 274 26.12 -8.18 -7.91
CA ARG A 274 25.77 -7.18 -6.89
C ARG A 274 25.88 -5.75 -7.45
N PRO A 275 24.83 -4.92 -7.35
CA PRO A 275 24.89 -3.53 -7.78
C PRO A 275 25.57 -2.64 -6.71
N LYS A 276 26.03 -1.44 -7.08
CA LYS A 276 26.46 -0.42 -6.09
C LYS A 276 25.25 0.16 -5.36
N VAL A 277 24.13 0.34 -6.07
CA VAL A 277 22.87 0.86 -5.56
C VAL A 277 21.72 -0.07 -5.93
N LEU A 278 20.89 -0.39 -4.95
CA LEU A 278 19.60 -1.03 -5.13
C LEU A 278 18.51 0.03 -4.97
N TYR A 279 17.73 0.28 -6.02
CA TYR A 279 16.66 1.28 -6.00
C TYR A 279 15.28 0.62 -6.00
N SER A 280 14.37 1.08 -5.14
CA SER A 280 12.96 0.72 -5.23
C SER A 280 12.04 1.82 -4.71
N ALA A 281 10.75 1.68 -5.02
CA ALA A 281 9.69 2.43 -4.35
C ALA A 281 8.61 1.53 -3.78
N ASN A 282 8.51 0.25 -4.14
CA ASN A 282 7.41 -0.62 -3.67
C ASN A 282 7.86 -1.99 -3.16
N ALA A 283 9.10 -2.42 -3.45
CA ALA A 283 9.49 -3.80 -3.27
C ALA A 283 9.61 -4.24 -1.80
N LEU A 284 9.83 -3.31 -0.85
CA LEU A 284 9.93 -3.65 0.58
C LEU A 284 8.65 -4.31 1.13
N HIS A 285 7.49 -3.98 0.54
CA HIS A 285 6.20 -4.38 1.08
C HIS A 285 5.82 -5.81 0.75
N ASN A 286 6.18 -6.32 -0.43
CA ASN A 286 5.73 -7.65 -0.85
C ASN A 286 6.65 -8.43 -1.78
N ASN A 287 7.95 -8.12 -1.77
CA ASN A 287 8.91 -8.81 -2.62
C ASN A 287 9.99 -9.49 -1.79
N LEU A 288 9.76 -10.75 -1.39
CA LEU A 288 10.70 -11.51 -0.58
C LEU A 288 12.07 -11.68 -1.26
N SER A 289 12.09 -11.85 -2.58
CA SER A 289 13.35 -11.93 -3.34
C SER A 289 14.16 -10.64 -3.24
N PHE A 290 13.49 -9.49 -3.40
CA PHE A 290 14.11 -8.18 -3.17
C PHE A 290 14.60 -8.04 -1.74
N ASN A 291 13.76 -8.34 -0.75
CA ASN A 291 14.09 -8.15 0.66
C ASN A 291 15.31 -9.00 1.08
N LEU A 292 15.39 -10.27 0.62
CA LEU A 292 16.55 -11.15 0.87
C LEU A 292 17.82 -10.64 0.20
N LEU A 293 17.74 -10.26 -1.08
CA LEU A 293 18.89 -9.71 -1.80
C LEU A 293 19.34 -8.39 -1.17
N ALA A 294 18.41 -7.52 -0.77
CA ALA A 294 18.71 -6.27 -0.08
C ALA A 294 19.42 -6.53 1.26
N ALA A 295 18.94 -7.49 2.06
CA ALA A 295 19.51 -7.82 3.36
C ALA A 295 20.97 -8.31 3.25
N GLU A 296 21.28 -9.08 2.22
CA GLU A 296 22.62 -9.63 1.98
C GLU A 296 23.54 -8.59 1.32
N TRP A 297 23.08 -8.00 0.21
CA TRP A 297 23.88 -7.05 -0.56
C TRP A 297 24.20 -5.76 0.21
N CYS A 298 23.34 -5.29 1.11
CA CYS A 298 23.63 -4.10 1.91
C CYS A 298 24.77 -4.34 2.90
N ARG A 299 24.90 -5.55 3.45
CA ARG A 299 26.02 -5.93 4.33
C ARG A 299 27.35 -5.95 3.59
N GLU A 300 27.31 -6.19 2.29
CA GLU A 300 28.47 -6.13 1.41
C GLU A 300 28.72 -4.73 0.81
N GLY A 301 27.99 -3.71 1.27
CA GLY A 301 28.20 -2.30 0.90
C GLY A 301 27.31 -1.78 -0.23
N THR A 302 26.29 -2.53 -0.66
CA THR A 302 25.26 -1.98 -1.55
C THR A 302 24.41 -0.97 -0.81
N ARG A 303 24.08 0.14 -1.45
CA ARG A 303 23.23 1.18 -0.84
C ARG A 303 21.78 0.97 -1.26
N LEU A 304 20.87 0.86 -0.30
CA LEU A 304 19.43 0.80 -0.56
C LEU A 304 18.90 2.22 -0.70
N PHE A 305 18.50 2.59 -1.91
CA PHE A 305 17.79 3.83 -2.19
C PHE A 305 16.31 3.52 -2.32
N TYR A 306 15.49 4.08 -1.44
CA TYR A 306 14.05 3.87 -1.46
C TYR A 306 13.33 5.18 -1.73
N HIS A 307 12.13 5.14 -2.29
CA HIS A 307 11.39 6.35 -2.65
C HIS A 307 9.93 6.21 -2.20
N GLN A 308 9.41 7.27 -1.60
CA GLN A 308 7.99 7.50 -1.37
C GLN A 308 7.14 6.98 -2.53
N HIS A 309 6.08 6.25 -2.15
CA HIS A 309 5.06 5.78 -3.06
C HIS A 309 3.68 6.05 -2.48
N GLY A 310 3.02 7.08 -3.00
CA GLY A 310 1.67 7.43 -2.62
C GLY A 310 1.58 8.61 -1.65
N GLY A 311 0.37 8.83 -1.14
CA GLY A 311 0.05 9.96 -0.27
C GLY A 311 0.30 9.70 1.22
N GLY A 312 0.27 10.77 2.02
CA GLY A 312 0.43 10.75 3.47
C GLY A 312 1.88 10.91 3.97
N TYR A 313 2.87 10.54 3.15
CA TYR A 313 4.28 10.72 3.46
C TYR A 313 4.63 12.20 3.61
N GLY A 314 5.32 12.56 4.70
CA GLY A 314 5.64 13.95 5.04
C GLY A 314 4.44 14.80 5.51
N ILE A 315 3.22 14.27 5.43
CA ILE A 315 1.97 14.98 5.74
C ILE A 315 1.37 14.45 7.04
N ASP A 316 1.09 13.14 7.10
CA ASP A 316 0.48 12.50 8.27
C ASP A 316 1.42 12.61 9.46
N GLN A 317 0.88 12.87 10.65
CA GLN A 317 1.67 13.01 11.88
C GLN A 317 2.65 11.84 12.06
N ILE A 318 2.18 10.61 11.83
CA ILE A 318 2.98 9.40 11.69
C ILE A 318 2.46 8.62 10.49
N ASN A 319 3.35 8.25 9.57
CA ASN A 319 3.01 7.41 8.42
C ASN A 319 3.81 6.10 8.49
N ILE A 320 3.12 4.98 8.74
CA ILE A 320 3.78 3.70 9.03
C ILE A 320 4.61 3.17 7.85
N PRO A 321 4.12 3.19 6.60
CA PRO A 321 4.97 2.91 5.43
C PRO A 321 6.24 3.76 5.40
N GLU A 322 6.13 5.07 5.59
CA GLU A 322 7.29 5.97 5.66
C GLU A 322 8.29 5.52 6.72
N GLU A 323 7.84 5.24 7.94
CA GLU A 323 8.74 4.86 9.04
C GLU A 323 9.46 3.53 8.77
N VAL A 324 8.76 2.54 8.20
CA VAL A 324 9.38 1.27 7.79
C VAL A 324 10.43 1.49 6.69
N GLU A 325 10.09 2.26 5.67
CA GLU A 325 10.94 2.47 4.49
C GLU A 325 12.17 3.31 4.80
N VAL A 326 12.00 4.40 5.55
CA VAL A 326 13.09 5.28 6.00
C VAL A 326 14.07 4.52 6.89
N ARG A 327 13.56 3.68 7.80
CA ARG A 327 14.40 2.93 8.75
C ARG A 327 15.43 2.05 8.04
N VAL A 328 15.01 1.29 7.03
CA VAL A 328 15.87 0.31 6.34
C VAL A 328 16.67 0.89 5.17
N ALA A 329 16.21 1.97 4.55
CA ALA A 329 16.89 2.55 3.39
C ALA A 329 18.21 3.25 3.76
N SER A 330 19.25 3.18 2.94
CA SER A 330 20.42 4.06 3.08
C SER A 330 20.06 5.53 2.80
N ARG A 331 19.16 5.76 1.85
CA ARG A 331 18.52 7.06 1.57
C ARG A 331 17.07 6.85 1.18
N PHE A 332 16.19 7.70 1.70
CA PHE A 332 14.78 7.75 1.35
C PHE A 332 14.48 9.02 0.56
N PHE A 333 13.90 8.85 -0.62
CA PHE A 333 13.51 9.95 -1.49
C PHE A 333 12.05 10.29 -1.30
N THR A 334 11.73 11.58 -1.40
CA THR A 334 10.39 12.12 -1.21
C THR A 334 9.92 12.83 -2.48
N TRP A 335 8.62 13.14 -2.51
CA TRP A 335 8.02 13.96 -3.57
C TRP A 335 8.16 15.47 -3.33
N GLY A 336 9.11 15.93 -2.51
CA GLY A 336 9.40 17.36 -2.36
C GLY A 336 9.94 17.77 -0.98
N TRP A 337 9.44 17.15 0.08
CA TRP A 337 9.78 17.48 1.47
C TRP A 337 11.11 16.84 1.91
N SER A 338 11.70 17.32 3.00
CA SER A 338 12.94 16.77 3.56
C SER A 338 12.87 16.62 5.07
N ARG A 339 13.62 15.66 5.62
CA ARG A 339 13.76 15.43 7.08
C ARG A 339 15.14 14.86 7.35
N ASP A 340 16.10 15.71 7.72
CA ASP A 340 17.53 15.37 7.67
C ASP A 340 17.97 15.01 6.24
N GLU A 341 18.46 16.00 5.49
CA GLU A 341 18.83 15.87 4.07
C GLU A 341 19.87 14.77 3.77
N LYS A 342 20.57 14.25 4.79
CA LYS A 342 21.48 13.12 4.61
C LYS A 342 20.73 11.82 4.37
N LYS A 343 19.58 11.64 5.04
CA LYS A 343 18.78 10.41 5.04
C LYS A 343 17.49 10.57 4.22
N VAL A 344 16.77 11.68 4.39
CA VAL A 344 15.50 11.95 3.71
C VAL A 344 15.57 13.26 2.93
N SER A 345 15.53 13.15 1.61
CA SER A 345 15.71 14.27 0.68
C SER A 345 14.80 14.14 -0.54
N PRO A 346 14.40 15.24 -1.18
CA PRO A 346 13.58 15.16 -2.39
C PRO A 346 14.35 14.56 -3.58
N LEU A 347 13.63 13.76 -4.36
CA LEU A 347 13.99 13.41 -5.75
C LEU A 347 12.68 13.36 -6.53
N ARG A 348 12.48 14.32 -7.44
CA ARG A 348 11.18 14.50 -8.10
C ARG A 348 10.76 13.23 -8.87
N PRO A 349 9.60 12.64 -8.57
CA PRO A 349 9.09 11.49 -9.32
C PRO A 349 8.67 11.88 -10.75
N PRO A 350 8.57 10.91 -11.68
CA PRO A 350 8.04 11.17 -13.01
C PRO A 350 6.61 11.72 -12.98
N MET A 351 6.34 12.77 -13.75
CA MET A 351 4.99 13.28 -13.95
C MET A 351 4.05 12.16 -14.43
N PRO A 352 2.89 11.97 -13.75
CA PRO A 352 1.92 10.99 -14.20
C PRO A 352 1.40 11.31 -15.60
N HIS A 353 1.23 10.29 -16.44
CA HIS A 353 0.71 10.51 -17.78
C HIS A 353 -0.80 10.70 -17.77
N ALA A 354 -1.25 11.94 -18.03
CA ALA A 354 -2.64 12.25 -18.35
C ALA A 354 -2.80 12.47 -19.86
N PRO A 355 -3.62 11.67 -20.56
CA PRO A 355 -3.80 11.83 -22.01
C PRO A 355 -4.58 13.12 -22.34
N GLN A 356 -4.39 13.69 -23.52
CA GLN A 356 -5.18 14.84 -23.97
C GLN A 356 -6.65 14.44 -24.17
N ARG A 357 -7.57 15.13 -23.47
CA ARG A 357 -9.02 14.85 -23.49
C ARG A 357 -9.81 16.14 -23.33
N LYS A 358 -11.06 16.14 -23.83
CA LYS A 358 -12.02 17.19 -23.55
C LYS A 358 -12.42 17.12 -22.07
N ARG A 359 -12.30 18.24 -21.35
CA ARG A 359 -12.69 18.37 -19.95
C ARG A 359 -14.18 18.72 -19.85
N ASN A 360 -15.03 17.74 -19.53
CA ASN A 360 -16.48 17.93 -19.46
C ASN A 360 -17.18 17.10 -18.37
N VAL A 361 -16.42 16.33 -17.59
CA VAL A 361 -16.91 15.47 -16.51
C VAL A 361 -16.64 16.12 -15.16
N VAL A 362 -17.56 15.98 -14.21
CA VAL A 362 -17.23 16.16 -12.79
C VAL A 362 -17.09 14.78 -12.18
N LEU A 363 -15.89 14.45 -11.71
CA LEU A 363 -15.58 13.12 -11.20
C LEU A 363 -15.60 13.13 -9.68
N LEU A 364 -16.44 12.31 -9.05
CA LEU A 364 -16.27 11.93 -7.65
C LEU A 364 -15.45 10.64 -7.61
N ASN A 365 -14.18 10.73 -7.23
CA ASN A 365 -13.27 9.59 -7.11
C ASN A 365 -13.23 9.11 -5.66
N CYS A 366 -13.78 7.93 -5.39
CA CYS A 366 -13.97 7.43 -4.04
C CYS A 366 -12.90 6.42 -3.60
N VAL A 367 -12.60 6.41 -2.30
CA VAL A 367 -11.95 5.28 -1.61
C VAL A 367 -12.96 4.55 -0.71
N ASN A 368 -12.60 3.33 -0.32
CA ASN A 368 -13.27 2.58 0.72
C ASN A 368 -12.26 1.74 1.51
N TYR A 369 -12.62 1.31 2.71
CA TYR A 369 -11.74 0.60 3.64
C TYR A 369 -12.40 -0.66 4.22
N PRO A 370 -11.61 -1.67 4.62
CA PRO A 370 -12.13 -2.91 5.20
C PRO A 370 -12.82 -2.67 6.55
N LYS A 371 -13.75 -3.56 6.91
CA LYS A 371 -14.48 -3.55 8.19
C LYS A 371 -13.62 -3.94 9.39
N SER A 372 -12.41 -4.42 9.16
CA SER A 372 -11.46 -4.81 10.19
C SER A 372 -10.17 -4.01 10.08
N VAL A 373 -9.50 -3.78 11.21
CA VAL A 373 -8.25 -3.02 11.25
C VAL A 373 -7.15 -3.87 10.61
N TYR A 374 -6.59 -3.41 9.49
CA TYR A 374 -5.41 -4.03 8.87
C TYR A 374 -4.12 -3.27 9.18
N ARG A 375 -4.25 -1.98 9.52
CA ARG A 375 -3.17 -1.09 9.94
C ARG A 375 -3.77 0.10 10.66
N ILE A 376 -3.21 0.43 11.82
CA ILE A 376 -3.55 1.65 12.58
C ILE A 376 -2.86 2.85 11.92
N GLN A 377 -3.62 3.87 11.54
CA GLN A 377 -3.16 5.03 10.77
C GLN A 377 -4.20 6.17 10.80
N TYR A 378 -3.79 7.38 10.45
CA TYR A 378 -4.66 8.58 10.34
C TYR A 378 -5.52 8.57 9.07
N GLN A 379 -6.31 7.51 8.88
CA GLN A 379 -7.28 7.34 7.80
C GLN A 379 -8.56 6.70 8.34
N PRO A 380 -9.69 6.71 7.61
CA PRO A 380 -10.89 6.03 8.06
C PRO A 380 -10.63 4.55 8.38
N MET A 381 -11.04 4.14 9.57
CA MET A 381 -10.88 2.81 10.14
C MET A 381 -12.23 2.32 10.68
N PRO A 382 -12.38 1.05 11.07
CA PRO A 382 -13.62 0.56 11.65
C PRO A 382 -14.16 1.51 12.74
N GLY A 383 -15.45 1.84 12.71
CA GLY A 383 -16.05 2.84 13.60
C GLY A 383 -16.02 4.29 13.07
N THR A 384 -15.16 4.61 12.10
CA THR A 384 -15.11 5.94 11.45
C THR A 384 -15.36 5.90 9.94
N ILE A 385 -15.29 4.72 9.30
CA ILE A 385 -15.62 4.51 7.88
C ILE A 385 -17.06 4.91 7.57
N GLU A 386 -18.00 4.59 8.45
CA GLU A 386 -19.41 4.93 8.33
C GLU A 386 -19.61 6.45 8.26
N ASN A 387 -18.77 7.21 8.98
CA ASN A 387 -18.79 8.67 8.90
C ASN A 387 -18.32 9.15 7.53
N MET A 388 -17.22 8.59 6.99
CA MET A 388 -16.77 8.88 5.62
C MET A 388 -17.87 8.56 4.59
N HIS A 389 -18.57 7.43 4.75
CA HIS A 389 -19.70 7.06 3.89
C HIS A 389 -20.81 8.10 3.98
N ARG A 390 -21.26 8.43 5.20
CA ARG A 390 -22.30 9.44 5.44
C ARG A 390 -21.93 10.77 4.82
N GLN A 391 -20.72 11.27 5.02
CA GLN A 391 -20.26 12.53 4.44
C GLN A 391 -20.26 12.49 2.90
N THR A 392 -19.90 11.37 2.29
CA THR A 392 -19.96 11.20 0.83
C THR A 392 -21.40 11.22 0.32
N LEU A 393 -22.33 10.58 1.04
CA LEU A 393 -23.76 10.61 0.72
C LEU A 393 -24.36 12.01 0.91
N ASP A 394 -23.97 12.72 1.97
CA ASP A 394 -24.36 14.11 2.23
C ASP A 394 -23.91 15.03 1.10
N LEU A 395 -22.71 14.81 0.55
CA LEU A 395 -22.21 15.55 -0.61
C LEU A 395 -23.08 15.28 -1.84
N LEU A 396 -23.30 14.00 -2.17
CA LEU A 396 -24.10 13.60 -3.33
C LEU A 396 -25.53 14.14 -3.28
N ALA A 397 -26.16 14.12 -2.11
CA ALA A 397 -27.53 14.62 -1.91
C ALA A 397 -27.65 16.14 -2.04
N GLN A 398 -26.57 16.89 -1.85
CA GLN A 398 -26.57 18.36 -1.84
C GLN A 398 -26.11 19.00 -3.15
N ILE A 399 -25.49 18.24 -4.05
CA ILE A 399 -25.11 18.72 -5.38
C ILE A 399 -26.37 18.96 -6.22
N LYS A 400 -26.63 20.22 -6.61
CA LYS A 400 -27.86 20.61 -7.32
C LYS A 400 -27.67 20.90 -8.81
N TYR A 401 -26.51 21.46 -9.19
CA TYR A 401 -26.32 22.09 -10.51
C TYR A 401 -25.21 21.47 -11.36
N LEU A 402 -24.71 20.29 -10.99
CA LEU A 402 -23.67 19.61 -11.74
C LEU A 402 -24.23 18.75 -12.87
N LYS A 403 -23.99 19.17 -14.11
CA LYS A 403 -24.10 18.31 -15.29
C LYS A 403 -22.91 17.35 -15.36
N ASN A 404 -23.15 16.14 -15.85
CA ASN A 404 -22.14 15.10 -16.11
C ASN A 404 -21.35 14.68 -14.85
N LEU A 405 -22.05 14.50 -13.72
CA LEU A 405 -21.47 13.91 -12.53
C LEU A 405 -21.21 12.41 -12.78
N LEU A 406 -19.95 12.02 -12.71
CA LEU A 406 -19.49 10.64 -12.79
C LEU A 406 -18.95 10.22 -11.43
N VAL A 407 -19.56 9.23 -10.80
CA VAL A 407 -19.08 8.64 -9.56
C VAL A 407 -18.21 7.43 -9.89
N ARG A 408 -17.00 7.38 -9.35
CA ARG A 408 -16.09 6.23 -9.44
C ARG A 408 -15.95 5.59 -8.06
N PRO A 409 -16.75 4.55 -7.75
CA PRO A 409 -16.61 3.81 -6.51
C PRO A 409 -15.22 3.16 -6.39
N TYR A 410 -14.81 2.91 -5.16
CA TYR A 410 -13.59 2.13 -4.91
C TYR A 410 -13.73 0.71 -5.48
N PHE A 411 -12.59 0.10 -5.83
CA PHE A 411 -12.61 -1.20 -6.49
C PHE A 411 -13.12 -2.34 -5.59
N ASN A 412 -12.99 -2.17 -4.27
CA ASN A 412 -13.44 -3.12 -3.27
C ASN A 412 -14.50 -2.47 -2.38
N ASP A 413 -15.65 -3.11 -2.25
CA ASP A 413 -16.74 -2.60 -1.42
C ASP A 413 -16.65 -3.10 0.03
N TYR A 414 -15.85 -4.12 0.32
CA TYR A 414 -15.70 -4.75 1.64
C TYR A 414 -17.05 -5.12 2.31
N GLY A 415 -18.07 -5.39 1.51
CA GLY A 415 -19.40 -5.77 1.97
C GLY A 415 -20.19 -4.65 2.65
N TRP A 416 -19.87 -3.38 2.37
CA TRP A 416 -20.60 -2.22 2.89
C TRP A 416 -21.88 -1.89 2.10
N GLY A 417 -21.99 -2.32 0.85
CA GLY A 417 -23.05 -1.89 -0.07
C GLY A 417 -22.95 -0.41 -0.44
N PHE A 418 -21.78 0.20 -0.31
CA PHE A 418 -21.59 1.65 -0.39
C PHE A 418 -21.82 2.17 -1.81
N ALA A 419 -21.41 1.41 -2.84
CA ALA A 419 -21.71 1.75 -4.23
C ALA A 419 -23.23 1.84 -4.50
N ASN A 420 -24.02 0.95 -3.89
CA ASN A 420 -25.48 0.96 -4.01
C ASN A 420 -26.10 2.14 -3.24
N ALA A 421 -25.57 2.48 -2.07
CA ALA A 421 -25.99 3.66 -1.32
C ALA A 421 -25.75 4.95 -2.11
N MET A 422 -24.59 5.09 -2.75
CA MET A 422 -24.29 6.24 -3.62
C MET A 422 -25.26 6.34 -4.81
N ARG A 423 -25.61 5.21 -5.46
CA ARG A 423 -26.60 5.18 -6.56
C ARG A 423 -27.98 5.67 -6.12
N LYS A 424 -28.39 5.34 -4.88
CA LYS A 424 -29.66 5.82 -4.31
C LYS A 424 -29.61 7.31 -3.98
N ALA A 425 -28.48 7.80 -3.48
CA ALA A 425 -28.30 9.21 -3.13
C ALA A 425 -28.21 10.14 -4.35
N ALA A 426 -27.67 9.65 -5.47
CA ALA A 426 -27.55 10.40 -6.72
C ALA A 426 -28.06 9.56 -7.92
N PRO A 427 -29.38 9.40 -8.08
CA PRO A 427 -29.96 8.54 -9.12
C PRO A 427 -29.70 9.03 -10.55
N ASN A 428 -29.39 10.32 -10.71
CA ASN A 428 -29.09 10.94 -12.01
C ASN A 428 -27.59 10.99 -12.33
N ALA A 429 -26.72 10.48 -11.45
CA ALA A 429 -25.28 10.42 -11.70
C ALA A 429 -24.91 9.19 -12.52
N ASP A 430 -23.92 9.34 -13.39
CA ASP A 430 -23.28 8.21 -14.05
C ASP A 430 -22.33 7.51 -13.08
N PHE A 431 -22.13 6.22 -13.27
CA PHE A 431 -21.21 5.43 -12.46
C PHE A 431 -20.15 4.77 -13.33
N ASP A 432 -18.90 5.04 -12.99
CA ASP A 432 -17.75 4.49 -13.68
C ASP A 432 -17.59 2.99 -13.37
N ASP A 433 -17.49 2.18 -14.42
CA ASP A 433 -17.27 0.73 -14.35
C ASP A 433 -15.79 0.34 -14.22
N ARG A 434 -14.90 1.33 -14.15
CA ARG A 434 -13.45 1.20 -14.08
C ARG A 434 -12.82 0.53 -15.30
N SER A 435 -13.52 0.53 -16.45
CA SER A 435 -12.97 0.04 -17.73
C SER A 435 -11.80 0.88 -18.25
N VAL A 436 -11.69 2.14 -17.80
CA VAL A 436 -10.56 3.03 -18.10
C VAL A 436 -9.81 3.42 -16.82
N SER A 437 -8.53 3.79 -16.97
CA SER A 437 -7.67 4.20 -15.86
C SER A 437 -8.15 5.51 -15.22
N SER A 438 -7.76 5.73 -13.97
CA SER A 438 -8.10 6.98 -13.26
C SER A 438 -7.51 8.20 -13.97
N PHE A 439 -6.31 8.11 -14.55
CA PHE A 439 -5.71 9.21 -15.32
C PHE A 439 -6.50 9.59 -16.57
N VAL A 440 -7.15 8.62 -17.25
CA VAL A 440 -8.08 8.95 -18.35
C VAL A 440 -9.28 9.73 -17.82
N ARG A 441 -9.81 9.36 -16.65
CA ARG A 441 -10.92 10.09 -16.02
C ARG A 441 -10.49 11.47 -15.54
N PHE A 442 -9.33 11.60 -14.90
CA PHE A 442 -8.76 12.89 -14.50
C PHE A 442 -8.60 13.82 -15.70
N ALA A 443 -8.08 13.32 -16.82
CA ALA A 443 -7.96 14.11 -18.05
C ALA A 443 -9.30 14.58 -18.64
N GLN A 444 -10.38 13.79 -18.46
CA GLN A 444 -11.74 14.16 -18.88
C GLN A 444 -12.45 15.10 -17.90
N SER A 445 -11.89 15.27 -16.70
CA SER A 445 -12.52 16.02 -15.63
C SER A 445 -12.26 17.52 -15.77
N ARG A 446 -13.34 18.30 -15.66
CA ARG A 446 -13.28 19.73 -15.37
C ARG A 446 -13.21 20.02 -13.86
N LEU A 447 -13.57 19.04 -13.04
CA LEU A 447 -13.44 19.05 -11.59
C LEU A 447 -13.31 17.60 -11.10
N VAL A 448 -12.38 17.35 -10.20
CA VAL A 448 -12.25 16.07 -9.48
C VAL A 448 -12.51 16.31 -7.99
N ILE A 449 -13.40 15.51 -7.42
CA ILE A 449 -13.76 15.52 -6.00
C ILE A 449 -13.24 14.21 -5.41
N HIS A 450 -12.49 14.28 -4.31
CA HIS A 450 -12.04 13.10 -3.55
C HIS A 450 -12.68 13.10 -2.16
N ASN A 451 -13.09 11.92 -1.68
CA ASN A 451 -13.63 11.75 -0.32
C ASN A 451 -12.56 11.32 0.70
N TYR A 452 -11.28 11.56 0.39
CA TYR A 452 -10.12 11.08 1.13
C TYR A 452 -8.82 11.78 0.72
N LEU A 453 -7.87 11.87 1.66
CA LEU A 453 -6.52 12.38 1.41
C LEU A 453 -5.55 11.23 1.11
N GLY A 454 -5.64 10.65 -0.10
CA GLY A 454 -4.69 9.62 -0.57
C GLY A 454 -3.80 10.07 -1.73
N THR A 455 -3.30 9.15 -2.54
CA THR A 455 -2.41 9.50 -3.66
C THR A 455 -3.08 10.34 -4.74
N SER A 456 -4.36 10.06 -5.03
CA SER A 456 -5.04 10.61 -6.21
C SER A 456 -5.22 12.14 -6.16
N TYR A 457 -5.42 12.74 -4.97
CA TYR A 457 -5.56 14.20 -4.89
C TYR A 457 -4.22 14.90 -5.14
N LEU A 458 -3.11 14.35 -4.65
CA LEU A 458 -1.76 14.83 -4.96
C LEU A 458 -1.52 14.85 -6.48
N GLU A 459 -1.94 13.79 -7.17
CA GLU A 459 -1.80 13.67 -8.61
C GLU A 459 -2.66 14.67 -9.38
N THR A 460 -3.91 14.91 -8.95
CA THR A 460 -4.77 15.90 -9.63
C THR A 460 -4.29 17.33 -9.38
N LEU A 461 -3.76 17.64 -8.19
CA LEU A 461 -3.11 18.92 -7.90
C LEU A 461 -1.86 19.14 -8.77
N ALA A 462 -0.99 18.13 -8.87
CA ALA A 462 0.22 18.18 -9.69
C ALA A 462 -0.09 18.36 -11.19
N LEU A 463 -1.13 17.68 -11.69
CA LEU A 463 -1.61 17.80 -13.07
C LEU A 463 -2.35 19.12 -13.36
N ASN A 464 -2.43 20.03 -12.37
CA ASN A 464 -3.16 21.29 -12.44
C ASN A 464 -4.62 21.11 -12.90
N ILE A 465 -5.29 20.10 -12.32
CA ILE A 465 -6.71 19.80 -12.56
C ILE A 465 -7.50 20.38 -11.38
N PRO A 466 -8.60 21.12 -11.62
CA PRO A 466 -9.47 21.59 -10.54
C PRO A 466 -9.85 20.46 -9.60
N THR A 467 -9.48 20.60 -8.33
CA THR A 467 -9.56 19.52 -7.33
C THR A 467 -10.21 20.05 -6.06
N ILE A 468 -11.20 19.31 -5.57
CA ILE A 468 -11.76 19.45 -4.22
C ILE A 468 -11.53 18.14 -3.48
N CYS A 469 -11.13 18.20 -2.22
CA CYS A 469 -11.10 17.05 -1.35
C CYS A 469 -11.78 17.37 -0.03
N PHE A 470 -12.44 16.37 0.55
CA PHE A 470 -12.95 16.50 1.91
C PHE A 470 -12.53 15.32 2.77
N TYR A 471 -12.39 15.61 4.06
CA TYR A 471 -11.94 14.67 5.07
C TYR A 471 -12.56 15.01 6.44
N ASP A 472 -12.43 14.10 7.40
CA ASP A 472 -12.89 14.30 8.78
C ASP A 472 -11.70 14.70 9.67
N ASP A 473 -11.77 15.89 10.26
CA ASP A 473 -10.70 16.44 11.10
C ASP A 473 -10.55 15.73 12.45
N ASN A 474 -11.47 14.82 12.80
CA ASN A 474 -11.32 13.90 13.93
C ASN A 474 -10.51 12.65 13.57
N ILE A 475 -10.29 12.36 12.27
CA ILE A 475 -9.58 11.15 11.81
C ILE A 475 -8.17 11.51 11.35
N TYR A 476 -8.04 12.56 10.55
CA TYR A 476 -6.75 12.94 9.96
C TYR A 476 -5.97 13.82 10.93
N CYS A 477 -4.66 13.56 11.05
CA CYS A 477 -3.74 14.34 11.86
C CYS A 477 -2.47 14.61 11.06
N PHE A 478 -2.03 15.86 11.04
CA PHE A 478 -0.91 16.31 10.22
C PHE A 478 0.31 16.65 11.06
N ARG A 479 1.49 16.57 10.46
CA ARG A 479 2.73 17.11 11.03
C ARG A 479 2.68 18.63 11.05
N ASP A 480 3.34 19.25 12.01
CA ASP A 480 3.45 20.71 12.11
C ASP A 480 3.96 21.35 10.82
N ALA A 481 4.93 20.72 10.15
CA ALA A 481 5.48 21.21 8.88
C ALA A 481 4.46 21.23 7.72
N ALA A 482 3.42 20.39 7.77
CA ALA A 482 2.39 20.30 6.75
C ALA A 482 1.20 21.23 7.03
N ILE A 483 0.92 21.56 8.29
CA ILE A 483 -0.23 22.37 8.71
C ILE A 483 -0.37 23.68 7.90
N PRO A 484 0.68 24.51 7.71
CA PRO A 484 0.54 25.76 6.95
C PRO A 484 0.06 25.55 5.52
N TYR A 485 0.46 24.45 4.88
CA TYR A 485 0.04 24.12 3.53
C TYR A 485 -1.38 23.55 3.49
N MET A 486 -1.77 22.76 4.49
CA MET A 486 -3.14 22.26 4.62
C MET A 486 -4.13 23.41 4.85
N ASP A 487 -3.79 24.33 5.76
CA ASP A 487 -4.59 25.52 6.06
C ASP A 487 -4.73 26.43 4.83
N ALA A 488 -3.65 26.61 4.05
CA ALA A 488 -3.69 27.38 2.81
C ALA A 488 -4.63 26.74 1.78
N LEU A 489 -4.65 25.41 1.66
CA LEU A 489 -5.59 24.72 0.76
C LEU A 489 -7.04 24.78 1.26
N GLU A 490 -7.27 24.76 2.58
CA GLU A 490 -8.61 24.99 3.16
C GLU A 490 -9.11 26.41 2.87
N ALA A 491 -8.26 27.42 3.06
CA ALA A 491 -8.60 28.82 2.88
C ALA A 491 -9.06 29.17 1.45
N VAL A 492 -8.54 28.46 0.44
CA VAL A 492 -8.92 28.66 -0.97
C VAL A 492 -10.01 27.70 -1.46
N GLY A 493 -10.55 26.85 -0.58
CA GLY A 493 -11.63 25.91 -0.91
C GLY A 493 -11.19 24.68 -1.70
N ILE A 494 -9.91 24.29 -1.65
CA ILE A 494 -9.44 22.99 -2.18
C ILE A 494 -9.73 21.89 -1.17
N LEU A 495 -9.50 22.14 0.12
CA LEU A 495 -9.75 21.20 1.21
C LEU A 495 -10.96 21.61 2.04
N HIS A 496 -11.72 20.60 2.48
CA HIS A 496 -12.91 20.79 3.31
C HIS A 496 -12.97 19.74 4.43
N ARG A 497 -13.41 20.15 5.61
CA ARG A 497 -13.57 19.26 6.78
C ARG A 497 -14.90 18.49 6.82
N SER A 498 -15.71 18.62 5.77
CA SER A 498 -16.94 17.82 5.65
C SER A 498 -17.42 17.73 4.20
N GLY A 499 -18.12 16.64 3.88
CA GLY A 499 -18.83 16.51 2.60
C GLY A 499 -19.86 17.61 2.35
N ARG A 500 -20.46 18.19 3.40
CA ARG A 500 -21.38 19.34 3.30
C ARG A 500 -20.66 20.61 2.85
N SER A 501 -19.53 20.94 3.47
CA SER A 501 -18.74 22.12 3.09
C SER A 501 -18.22 21.99 1.65
N ALA A 502 -17.75 20.80 1.26
CA ALA A 502 -17.36 20.52 -0.12
C ALA A 502 -18.54 20.65 -1.10
N ALA A 503 -19.75 20.19 -0.74
CA ALA A 503 -20.92 20.32 -1.61
C ALA A 503 -21.33 21.78 -1.84
N ASN A 504 -21.22 22.63 -0.82
CA ASN A 504 -21.45 24.07 -0.96
C ASN A 504 -20.47 24.66 -1.98
N MET A 505 -19.18 24.41 -1.79
CA MET A 505 -18.14 24.88 -2.71
C MET A 505 -18.38 24.40 -4.15
N VAL A 506 -18.71 23.12 -4.32
CA VAL A 506 -19.03 22.53 -5.63
C VAL A 506 -20.21 23.23 -6.30
N ASN A 507 -21.26 23.58 -5.54
CA ASN A 507 -22.41 24.30 -6.06
C ASN A 507 -22.05 25.74 -6.45
N ASP A 508 -21.22 26.42 -5.64
CA ASP A 508 -20.80 27.80 -5.87
C ASP A 508 -19.99 27.94 -7.17
N ILE A 509 -19.11 26.97 -7.45
CA ILE A 509 -18.28 26.99 -8.66
C ILE A 509 -18.91 26.24 -9.85
N ALA A 510 -20.10 25.64 -9.72
CA ALA A 510 -20.66 24.67 -10.66
C ALA A 510 -20.69 25.12 -12.14
N ARG A 511 -20.87 26.44 -12.35
CA ARG A 511 -20.92 27.04 -13.69
C ARG A 511 -19.54 27.17 -14.33
N ALA A 512 -18.52 27.55 -13.57
CA ALA A 512 -17.17 27.81 -14.06
C ALA A 512 -16.10 27.39 -13.04
N PRO A 513 -15.90 26.07 -12.80
CA PRO A 513 -14.85 25.57 -11.91
C PRO A 513 -13.45 26.09 -12.30
N GLU A 514 -13.22 26.29 -13.60
CA GLU A 514 -11.96 26.80 -14.13
C GLU A 514 -11.69 28.25 -13.69
N SER A 515 -12.70 29.09 -13.52
CA SER A 515 -12.51 30.48 -13.11
C SER A 515 -12.03 30.60 -11.66
N TRP A 516 -12.60 29.80 -10.76
CA TRP A 516 -12.07 29.67 -9.40
C TRP A 516 -10.65 29.09 -9.43
N TRP A 517 -10.46 27.98 -10.17
CA TRP A 517 -9.19 27.29 -10.17
C TRP A 517 -8.02 28.14 -10.67
N GLN A 518 -8.25 29.00 -11.67
CA GLN A 518 -7.23 29.87 -12.26
C GLN A 518 -7.02 31.18 -11.47
N SER A 519 -7.69 31.39 -10.33
CA SER A 519 -7.41 32.56 -9.52
C SER A 519 -5.98 32.52 -8.96
N SER A 520 -5.40 33.70 -8.72
CA SER A 520 -4.06 33.83 -8.15
C SER A 520 -3.94 33.11 -6.82
N GLU A 521 -4.94 33.24 -5.96
CA GLU A 521 -4.92 32.70 -4.60
C GLU A 521 -4.91 31.17 -4.63
N VAL A 522 -5.77 30.57 -5.46
CA VAL A 522 -5.87 29.12 -5.60
C VAL A 522 -4.60 28.54 -6.22
N GLN A 523 -4.07 29.16 -7.28
CA GLN A 523 -2.85 28.69 -7.92
C GLN A 523 -1.62 28.84 -7.02
N SER A 524 -1.51 29.93 -6.25
CA SER A 524 -0.43 30.12 -5.28
C SER A 524 -0.47 29.08 -4.16
N ALA A 525 -1.64 28.84 -3.55
CA ALA A 525 -1.80 27.82 -2.51
C ALA A 525 -1.48 26.41 -3.04
N ARG A 526 -2.00 26.07 -4.23
CA ARG A 526 -1.67 24.81 -4.92
C ARG A 526 -0.17 24.67 -5.15
N GLN A 527 0.47 25.69 -5.72
CA GLN A 527 1.87 25.63 -6.12
C GLN A 527 2.78 25.41 -4.90
N ALA A 528 2.56 26.17 -3.82
CA ALA A 528 3.29 26.00 -2.56
C ALA A 528 3.14 24.58 -1.98
N PHE A 529 1.93 24.01 -2.04
CA PHE A 529 1.68 22.65 -1.58
C PHE A 529 2.39 21.60 -2.45
N ILE A 530 2.24 21.66 -3.79
CA ILE A 530 2.80 20.61 -4.67
C ILE A 530 4.34 20.63 -4.67
N GLU A 531 4.99 21.77 -4.46
CA GLU A 531 6.46 21.85 -4.37
C GLU A 531 7.03 21.01 -3.22
N ASN A 532 6.24 20.80 -2.16
CA ASN A 532 6.64 20.05 -0.98
C ASN A 532 6.08 18.61 -0.96
N TYR A 533 4.89 18.37 -1.51
CA TYR A 533 4.18 17.09 -1.31
C TYR A 533 3.78 16.36 -2.59
N ALA A 534 3.98 16.98 -3.75
CA ALA A 534 3.61 16.43 -5.06
C ALA A 534 4.47 17.01 -6.20
N ASN A 535 5.79 17.10 -5.99
CA ASN A 535 6.73 17.78 -6.87
C ASN A 535 7.18 16.85 -8.00
N PHE A 536 6.23 16.49 -8.87
CA PHE A 536 6.50 15.66 -10.03
C PHE A 536 7.25 16.44 -11.12
N SER A 537 8.17 15.78 -11.83
CA SER A 537 8.94 16.40 -12.91
C SER A 537 8.60 15.84 -14.29
N MET A 538 8.52 16.74 -15.28
CA MET A 538 8.50 16.38 -16.71
C MET A 538 9.92 16.03 -17.23
N GLU A 539 10.97 16.57 -16.60
CA GLU A 539 12.38 16.41 -16.97
C GLU A 539 13.09 15.30 -16.16
N TRP A 540 12.32 14.44 -15.48
CA TRP A 540 12.83 13.31 -14.68
C TRP A 540 13.79 12.40 -15.46
N LYS A 541 13.60 12.33 -16.78
CA LYS A 541 14.40 11.56 -17.74
C LYS A 541 15.86 11.99 -17.80
N GLN A 542 16.17 13.25 -17.45
CA GLN A 542 17.49 13.88 -17.40
C GLN A 542 17.95 14.01 -15.95
N GLU A 543 17.05 14.46 -15.06
CA GLU A 543 17.36 14.68 -13.63
C GLU A 543 17.84 13.42 -12.91
N TRP A 544 17.25 12.27 -13.22
CA TRP A 544 17.57 11.02 -12.54
C TRP A 544 18.99 10.52 -12.87
N PRO A 545 19.39 10.42 -14.16
CA PRO A 545 20.78 10.15 -14.51
C PRO A 545 21.77 11.08 -13.80
N ASP A 546 21.56 12.39 -13.87
CA ASP A 546 22.46 13.38 -13.25
C ASP A 546 22.59 13.15 -11.73
N PHE A 547 21.45 12.86 -11.09
CA PHE A 547 21.42 12.50 -9.68
C PHE A 547 22.22 11.22 -9.38
N PHE A 548 21.98 10.13 -10.13
CA PHE A 548 22.64 8.86 -9.86
C PHE A 548 24.14 8.91 -10.19
N HIS A 549 24.57 9.58 -11.26
CA HIS A 549 25.98 9.76 -11.60
C HIS A 549 26.73 10.52 -10.49
N LYS A 550 26.17 11.66 -10.04
CA LYS A 550 26.69 12.41 -8.90
C LYS A 550 26.81 11.55 -7.64
N MET A 551 25.82 10.70 -7.37
CA MET A 551 25.79 9.82 -6.19
C MET A 551 26.74 8.63 -6.28
N LEU A 552 27.10 8.21 -7.49
CA LEU A 552 28.05 7.13 -7.77
C LEU A 552 29.50 7.63 -7.86
N GLY A 553 29.68 8.96 -8.01
CA GLY A 553 30.99 9.59 -8.20
C GLY A 553 31.53 9.49 -9.63
N ASP A 554 30.62 9.32 -10.60
CA ASP A 554 30.90 9.14 -12.03
C ASP A 554 30.63 10.41 -12.84
#